data_AF-Q7P2U8-F1
#
_entry.id   AF-Q7P2U8-F1
#
_cell.length_a   1.000
_cell.length_b   1.000
_cell.length_c   1.000
_cell.angle_alpha   90.00
_cell.angle_beta   90.00
_cell.angle_gamma   90.00
#
_symmetry.space_group_name_H-M   'P 1'
#
loop_
_entity.id
_entity.type
_entity.pdbx_description
1 polymer ?
#
loop_
_entity_poly.entity_id
_entity_poly.type
_entity_poly.pdbx_seq_one_letter_code
_entity_poly.pdbx_strand_id
1 'polypeptide(L)' 'MKESRELELKATITNTFLKTVSAFSNYNTGKIIFGVDDNGKIVGLENIETLFRFRK' A
#
# COMPACT_ATOMS: atom_id res chain seq x y z
N MET A 1 -8.76 12.15 -2.58
CA MET A 1 -7.70 11.51 -3.41
C MET A 1 -8.34 10.37 -4.17
N LYS A 2 -7.97 10.16 -5.44
CA LYS A 2 -8.55 9.09 -6.26
C LYS A 2 -7.41 8.20 -6.76
N GLU A 3 -7.63 6.88 -6.75
CA GLU A 3 -6.67 5.90 -7.26
C GLU A 3 -6.33 6.19 -8.73
N SER A 4 -5.12 5.86 -9.15
CA SER A 4 -4.60 6.08 -10.50
C SER A 4 -3.65 4.96 -10.87
N ARG A 5 -3.30 4.84 -12.17
CA ARG A 5 -2.39 3.78 -12.65
C ARG A 5 -1.03 3.74 -11.93
N GLU A 6 -0.62 4.86 -11.36
CA GLU A 6 0.64 5.03 -10.63
C GLU A 6 0.43 5.27 -9.13
N LEU A 7 -0.82 5.24 -8.65
CA LEU A 7 -1.17 5.52 -7.26
C LEU A 7 -2.25 4.58 -6.76
N GLU A 8 -1.89 3.72 -5.82
CA GLU A 8 -2.80 2.80 -5.15
C GLU A 8 -3.05 3.27 -3.71
N LEU A 9 -4.32 3.24 -3.27
CA LEU A 9 -4.69 3.52 -1.89
C LEU A 9 -5.08 2.21 -1.18
N LYS A 10 -4.64 2.03 0.06
CA LYS A 10 -5.02 0.88 0.89
C LYS A 10 -5.29 1.33 2.31
N ALA A 11 -6.40 0.89 2.88
CA ALA A 11 -6.72 1.18 4.29
C ALA A 11 -5.77 0.45 5.26
N THR A 12 -5.36 -0.76 4.92
CA THR A 12 -4.52 -1.63 5.77
C THR A 12 -3.41 -2.31 4.96
N ILE A 13 -2.39 -2.83 5.64
CA ILE A 13 -1.30 -3.56 4.99
C ILE A 13 -1.60 -5.06 4.98
N THR A 14 -1.75 -5.63 3.80
CA THR A 14 -1.98 -7.08 3.58
C THR A 14 -1.04 -7.61 2.51
N ASN A 15 -0.60 -8.87 2.59
CA ASN A 15 0.36 -9.49 1.66
C ASN A 15 0.03 -9.33 0.16
N THR A 16 -1.22 -9.04 -0.18
CA THR A 16 -1.65 -8.69 -1.55
C THR A 16 -0.93 -7.46 -2.11
N PHE A 17 -0.42 -6.53 -1.29
CA PHE A 17 0.29 -5.34 -1.77
C PHE A 17 1.56 -5.69 -2.56
N LEU A 18 2.18 -6.84 -2.29
CA LEU A 18 3.35 -7.31 -3.03
C LEU A 18 3.04 -7.57 -4.51
N LYS A 19 1.78 -7.90 -4.85
CA LYS A 19 1.35 -8.01 -6.25
C LYS A 19 1.32 -6.64 -6.92
N THR A 20 0.84 -5.62 -6.22
CA THR A 20 0.85 -4.23 -6.69
C THR A 20 2.29 -3.74 -6.87
N VAL A 21 3.18 -4.02 -5.90
CA VAL A 21 4.61 -3.71 -6.01
C VAL A 21 5.23 -4.40 -7.22
N SER A 22 4.96 -5.71 -7.42
CA SER A 22 5.46 -6.44 -8.59
C SER A 22 4.98 -5.85 -9.92
N ALA A 23 3.71 -5.42 -9.99
CA ALA A 23 3.18 -4.76 -11.17
C ALA A 23 3.86 -3.40 -11.42
N PHE A 24 4.00 -2.57 -10.38
CA PHE A 24 4.66 -1.27 -10.42
C PHE A 24 6.14 -1.36 -10.85
N SER A 25 6.89 -2.33 -10.33
CA SER A 25 8.28 -2.57 -10.74
C SER A 25 8.44 -2.83 -12.24
N ASN A 26 7.49 -3.53 -12.88
CA ASN A 26 7.54 -3.78 -14.32
C ASN A 26 7.42 -2.49 -15.15
N TYR A 27 6.81 -1.45 -14.60
CA TYR A 27 6.64 -0.15 -15.25
C TYR A 27 7.63 0.91 -14.72
N ASN A 28 8.56 0.54 -13.83
CA ASN A 28 9.51 1.45 -13.17
C ASN A 28 8.84 2.71 -12.56
N THR A 29 7.58 2.60 -12.15
CA THR A 29 6.78 3.69 -11.56
C THR A 29 5.88 3.12 -10.46
N GLY A 30 5.18 3.99 -9.74
CA GLY A 30 4.10 3.61 -8.83
C GLY A 30 4.35 3.99 -7.37
N LYS A 31 3.27 4.37 -6.70
CA LYS A 31 3.23 4.72 -5.28
C LYS A 31 2.05 4.00 -4.64
N ILE A 32 2.27 3.40 -3.47
CA ILE A 32 1.21 2.83 -2.63
C ILE A 32 1.13 3.67 -1.37
N ILE A 33 -0.05 4.20 -1.06
CA ILE A 33 -0.33 4.93 0.18
C ILE A 33 -1.21 4.07 1.06
N PHE A 34 -0.70 3.74 2.23
CA PHE A 34 -1.41 2.96 3.24
C PHE A 34 -2.07 3.87 4.29
N GLY A 35 -3.14 3.39 4.90
CA GLY A 35 -3.91 4.11 5.93
C GLY A 35 -4.95 5.07 5.38
N VAL A 36 -5.42 4.85 4.14
CA VAL A 36 -6.45 5.65 3.47
C VAL A 36 -7.56 4.72 2.97
N ASP A 37 -8.82 4.98 3.33
CA ASP A 37 -9.97 4.20 2.83
C ASP A 37 -10.37 4.60 1.40
N ASP A 38 -11.25 3.81 0.77
CA ASP A 38 -11.68 3.97 -0.64
C ASP A 38 -12.38 5.32 -0.94
N ASN A 39 -12.92 5.99 0.08
CA ASN A 39 -13.47 7.34 0.02
C ASN A 39 -12.41 8.43 0.19
N GLY A 40 -11.14 8.05 0.36
CA GLY A 40 -10.01 8.97 0.54
C GLY A 40 -9.86 9.51 1.97
N LYS A 41 -10.54 8.92 2.95
CA LYS A 41 -10.41 9.30 4.36
C LYS A 41 -9.17 8.64 4.97
N ILE A 42 -8.40 9.42 5.73
CA ILE A 42 -7.24 8.91 6.48
C ILE A 42 -7.77 8.11 7.68
N VAL A 43 -7.53 6.80 7.67
CA VAL A 43 -7.89 5.87 8.75
C VAL A 43 -6.70 5.52 9.64
N GLY A 44 -5.48 5.80 9.19
CA GLY A 44 -4.25 5.47 9.91
C GLY A 44 -3.88 3.99 9.78
N LEU A 45 -2.77 3.59 10.41
CA LEU A 45 -2.25 2.23 10.38
C LEU A 45 -1.95 1.77 11.79
N GLU A 46 -2.58 0.67 12.21
CA GLU A 46 -2.28 0.01 13.46
C GLU A 46 -1.20 -1.05 13.26
N ASN A 47 -0.32 -1.23 14.24
CA ASN A 47 0.66 -2.34 14.29
C ASN A 47 1.70 -2.40 13.15
N ILE A 48 2.18 -1.25 12.64
CA ILE A 48 3.24 -1.21 11.60
C ILE A 48 4.50 -1.99 12.02
N GLU A 49 4.87 -1.93 13.31
CA GLU A 49 6.11 -2.51 13.84
C GLU A 49 6.23 -4.03 13.63
N THR A 50 5.11 -4.75 13.71
CA THR A 50 5.09 -6.22 13.55
C THR A 50 5.35 -6.64 12.11
N LEU A 51 4.96 -5.82 11.13
CA LEU A 51 5.06 -6.18 9.71
C LEU A 51 6.50 -6.14 9.17
N PHE A 52 7.31 -5.18 9.62
CA PHE A 52 8.69 -5.03 9.16
C PHE A 52 9.67 -5.99 9.83
N ARG A 53 9.19 -6.84 10.74
CA ARG A 53 10.00 -7.90 11.34
C ARG A 53 10.20 -9.03 10.35
N PHE A 54 11.04 -8.79 9.34
CA PHE A 54 11.64 -9.86 8.56
C PHE A 54 12.33 -10.79 9.55
N ARG A 55 11.79 -12.01 9.71
CA ARG A 55 12.52 -13.07 10.42
C ARG A 55 13.78 -13.33 9.59
N LYS A 56 14.90 -12.87 10.15
CA LYS A 56 16.25 -13.18 9.70
C LYS A 56 16.50 -14.67 9.85
#